data_AF-A0AAV2HHD2-F1
#
_entry.id   AF-A0AAV2HHD2-F1
#
_cell.length_a   1.000
_cell.length_b   1.000
_cell.length_c   1.000
_cell.angle_alpha   90.00
_cell.angle_beta   90.00
_cell.angle_gamma   90.00
#
_symmetry.space_group_name_H-M   'P 1'
#
loop_
_entity.id
_entity.type
_entity.pdbx_description
1 polymer ?
#
loop_
_entity_poly.entity_id
_entity_poly.type
_entity_poly.pdbx_seq_one_letter_code
_entity_poly.pdbx_strand_id
1 'polypeptide(L)' 'MNIPNDLIGCIIGRGGQKINEIRQVSGANIKISNAEDGSSDRKVTITGSPECIGLAQYLISTRLVQQSCFIYPIQYR' A
#
# COMPACT_ATOMS: atom_id res chain seq x y z
N MET A 1 1.96 7.27 -5.09
CA MET A 1 1.02 6.30 -5.70
C MET A 1 -0.34 6.46 -5.06
N ASN A 2 -1.42 6.16 -5.77
CA ASN A 2 -2.79 6.23 -5.24
C ASN A 2 -3.32 4.80 -5.05
N ILE A 3 -3.99 4.54 -3.95
CA ILE A 3 -4.53 3.22 -3.59
C ILE A 3 -6.00 3.37 -3.23
N PRO A 4 -6.91 2.53 -3.76
CA PRO A 4 -8.33 2.55 -3.39
C PRO A 4 -8.53 2.49 -1.87
N ASN A 5 -9.47 3.28 -1.36
CA ASN A 5 -9.77 3.32 0.07
C ASN A 5 -10.14 1.94 0.63
N ASP A 6 -10.81 1.10 -0.16
CA ASP A 6 -11.20 -0.27 0.24
C ASP A 6 -9.99 -1.19 0.45
N LEU A 7 -8.87 -0.91 -0.21
CA LEU A 7 -7.65 -1.71 -0.14
C LEU A 7 -6.62 -1.14 0.83
N ILE A 8 -6.70 0.13 1.24
CA ILE A 8 -5.67 0.73 2.11
C ILE A 8 -5.53 -0.01 3.44
N GLY A 9 -6.63 -0.57 3.95
CA GLY A 9 -6.64 -1.34 5.19
C GLY A 9 -5.69 -2.55 5.16
N CYS A 10 -5.56 -3.23 4.01
CA CYS A 10 -4.67 -4.39 3.88
C CYS A 10 -3.18 -4.00 3.86
N ILE A 11 -2.88 -2.79 3.40
CA ILE A 11 -1.52 -2.23 3.40
C ILE A 11 -1.13 -1.75 4.80
N ILE A 12 -2.05 -1.08 5.52
CA ILE A 12 -1.81 -0.61 6.89
C ILE A 12 -1.70 -1.82 7.84
N GLY A 13 -2.63 -2.76 7.76
CA GLY A 13 -2.76 -3.89 8.67
C GLY A 13 -3.26 -3.47 10.06
N ARG A 14 -3.58 -4.46 10.90
CA ARG A 14 -4.07 -4.21 12.27
C ARG A 14 -3.02 -3.44 13.08
N GLY A 15 -3.42 -2.32 13.67
CA GLY A 15 -2.54 -1.43 14.45
C GLY A 15 -1.36 -0.85 13.65
N GLY A 16 -1.41 -0.84 12.31
CA GLY A 16 -0.30 -0.37 11.48
C GLY A 16 0.88 -1.35 11.38
N GLN A 17 0.74 -2.59 11.89
CA GLN A 17 1.84 -3.57 11.91
C GLN A 17 2.42 -3.82 10.52
N LYS A 18 1.56 -3.95 9.50
CA LYS A 18 2.00 -4.33 8.16
C LYS A 18 2.76 -3.20 7.47
N ILE A 19 2.24 -1.97 7.55
CA ILE A 19 2.95 -0.83 6.97
C ILE A 19 4.27 -0.55 7.71
N ASN A 20 4.34 -0.81 9.02
CA ASN A 20 5.58 -0.70 9.78
C ASN A 20 6.61 -1.75 9.35
N GLU A 21 6.20 -2.99 9.11
CA GLU A 21 7.06 -4.03 8.55
C GLU A 21 7.58 -3.62 7.16
N ILE A 22 6.72 -3.09 6.28
CA ILE A 22 7.14 -2.62 4.95
C ILE A 22 8.17 -1.49 5.08
N ARG A 23 7.97 -0.52 5.99
CA ARG A 23 8.95 0.54 6.27
C ARG A 23 10.29 -0.05 6.72
N GLN A 24 10.26 -1.01 7.63
CA GLN A 24 11.46 -1.65 8.16
C GLN A 24 12.22 -2.45 7.10
N VAL A 25 11.52 -3.27 6.32
CA VAL A 25 12.12 -4.13 5.29
C VAL A 25 12.66 -3.32 4.11
N SER A 26 11.90 -2.31 3.68
CA SER A 26 12.31 -1.46 2.55
C SER A 26 13.36 -0.41 2.92
N GLY A 27 13.43 0.00 4.19
CA GLY A 27 14.21 1.17 4.61
C GLY A 27 13.62 2.50 4.11
N ALA A 28 12.44 2.49 3.46
CA ALA A 28 11.80 3.68 2.94
C ALA A 28 10.93 4.36 4.00
N ASN A 29 10.84 5.68 3.92
CA ASN A 29 9.84 6.45 4.65
C ASN A 29 8.53 6.45 3.86
N ILE A 30 7.47 5.93 4.48
CA ILE A 30 6.16 5.78 3.84
C ILE A 30 5.12 6.59 4.62
N LYS A 31 4.50 7.56 3.95
CA LYS A 31 3.40 8.38 4.48
C LYS A 31 2.13 8.08 3.71
N ILE A 32 1.04 7.90 4.45
CA ILE A 32 -0.30 7.66 3.91
C ILE A 32 -1.12 8.91 4.27
N SER A 33 -1.69 9.59 3.27
CA SER A 33 -2.54 10.76 3.52
C SER A 33 -3.85 10.36 4.19
N ASN A 34 -4.54 11.35 4.76
CA ASN A 34 -5.95 11.13 5.11
C ASN A 34 -6.77 10.88 3.84
N ALA A 35 -7.93 10.24 4.02
CA ALA A 35 -8.92 10.23 2.94
C ALA A 35 -9.40 11.66 2.76
N GLU A 36 -9.43 12.10 1.51
CA GLU A 36 -10.07 13.37 1.14
C GLU A 36 -11.55 13.09 0.88
N ASP A 37 -12.42 14.02 1.29
CA ASP A 37 -13.86 13.86 1.12
C ASP A 37 -14.23 13.73 -0.36
N GLY A 38 -14.94 12.66 -0.71
CA GLY A 38 -15.31 12.34 -2.09
C GLY A 38 -14.23 11.64 -2.92
N SER A 39 -13.02 11.41 -2.38
CA SER A 39 -12.00 10.62 -3.07
C SER A 39 -12.25 9.12 -2.94
N SER A 40 -12.15 8.37 -4.03
CA SER A 40 -12.13 6.89 -4.02
C SER A 40 -10.79 6.32 -3.57
N ASP A 41 -9.74 7.14 -3.62
CA ASP A 41 -8.35 6.72 -3.44
C ASP A 41 -7.67 7.50 -2.31
N ARG A 42 -6.58 6.93 -1.80
CA ARG A 42 -5.69 7.53 -0.82
C ARG A 42 -4.27 7.62 -1.37
N LYS A 43 -3.63 8.76 -1.11
CA LYS A 43 -2.27 9.03 -1.58
C LYS A 43 -1.25 8.40 -0.63
N VAL A 44 -0.34 7.61 -1.20
CA VAL A 44 0.83 7.07 -0.52
C VAL A 44 2.08 7.71 -1.10
N THR A 45 2.84 8.36 -0.23
CA THR A 45 4.12 9.00 -0.53
C THR A 45 5.24 8.14 0.04
N ILE A 46 6.19 7.76 -0.81
CA ILE A 46 7.35 6.93 -0.47
C ILE A 46 8.59 7.76 -0.75
N THR A 47 9.47 7.89 0.23
CA THR A 47 10.75 8.61 0.09
C THR A 47 11.90 7.78 0.65
N GLY A 48 13.10 7.93 0.07
CA GLY A 48 14.27 7.13 0.41
C GLY A 48 15.22 7.03 -0.78
N SER A 49 16.18 6.11 -0.72
CA SER A 49 16.99 5.77 -1.90
C SER A 49 16.14 5.09 -2.97
N PRO A 50 16.57 5.10 -4.25
CA PRO A 50 15.84 4.42 -5.33
C PRO A 50 15.56 2.94 -5.05
N GLU A 51 16.52 2.23 -4.44
CA GLU A 51 16.40 0.82 -4.07
C GLU A 51 15.33 0.64 -2.98
N CYS A 52 15.36 1.47 -1.94
CA CYS A 52 14.36 1.45 -0.87
C CYS A 52 12.96 1.75 -1.41
N ILE A 53 12.83 2.75 -2.28
CA ILE A 53 11.56 3.12 -2.92
C ILE A 53 11.03 1.95 -3.76
N GLY A 54 11.89 1.36 -4.60
CA GLY A 54 11.52 0.23 -5.46
C GLY A 54 11.05 -0.98 -4.65
N LEU A 55 11.76 -1.32 -3.58
CA LEU A 55 11.38 -2.41 -2.69
C LEU A 55 10.05 -2.13 -1.98
N ALA A 56 9.83 -0.92 -1.46
CA ALA A 56 8.57 -0.53 -0.84
C ALA A 56 7.39 -0.63 -1.82
N GLN A 57 7.56 -0.14 -3.06
CA GLN A 57 6.56 -0.23 -4.11
C GLN A 57 6.23 -1.69 -4.45
N TYR A 58 7.24 -2.55 -4.60
CA TYR A 58 7.05 -3.97 -4.88
C TYR A 58 6.25 -4.67 -3.78
N LEU A 59 6.61 -4.43 -2.50
CA LEU A 59 5.92 -5.03 -1.36
C LEU A 59 4.46 -4.58 -1.28
N ILE A 60 4.18 -3.29 -1.51
CA ILE A 60 2.81 -2.76 -1.53
C ILE A 60 2.02 -3.35 -2.68
N SER A 61 2.54 -3.32 -3.92
CA SER A 61 1.86 -3.85 -5.11
C SER A 61 1.54 -5.33 -4.99
N THR A 62 2.49 -6.13 -4.48
CA THR A 62 2.27 -7.56 -4.25
C THR A 62 1.09 -7.81 -3.30
N ARG A 63 0.98 -6.99 -2.24
CA ARG A 63 -0.14 -7.11 -1.28
C ARG A 63 -1.47 -6.66 -1.87
N LEU A 64 -1.48 -5.58 -2.66
CA LEU A 64 -2.69 -5.15 -3.36
C LEU A 64 -3.19 -6.25 -4.29
N VAL A 65 -2.32 -6.86 -5.10
CA VAL A 65 -2.70 -7.93 -6.02
C VAL A 65 -3.23 -9.16 -5.28
N GLN A 66 -2.56 -9.58 -4.19
CA GLN A 66 -3.04 -10.68 -3.38
C GLN A 66 -4.45 -10.40 -2.86
N GLN A 67 -4.68 -9.23 -2.26
CA GLN A 67 -5.99 -8.87 -1.70
C GLN A 67 -7.06 -8.71 -2.79
N SER A 68 -6.74 -8.05 -3.91
CA SER A 68 -7.67 -7.88 -5.03
C SER A 68 -8.05 -9.21 -5.67
N CYS A 69 -7.14 -10.19 -5.73
CA CYS A 69 -7.45 -11.54 -6.20
C CYS A 69 -8.43 -12.26 -5.25
N PHE A 70 -8.32 -12.05 -3.93
CA PHE A 70 -9.28 -12.60 -2.98
C PHE A 70 -10.66 -11.92 -3.04
N ILE A 71 -10.70 -10.60 -3.27
CA ILE A 71 -11.97 -9.83 -3.28
C ILE A 71 -12.67 -9.91 -4.64
N TYR A 72 -11.93 -9.94 -5.75
CA TYR A 72 -12.44 -9.91 -7.12
C TYR A 72 -11.85 -11.05 -7.97
N PRO A 73 -12.09 -12.33 -7.60
CA PRO A 73 -11.43 -13.48 -8.22
C PRO A 73 -11.72 -13.67 -9.72
N ILE A 74 -12.86 -13.17 -10.21
CA ILE A 74 -13.26 -13.27 -11.62
C ILE A 74 -12.73 -12.13 -12.50
N GLN A 75 -12.29 -11.01 -11.91
CA GLN A 75 -11.89 -9.80 -12.66
C GLN A 75 -10.40 -9.78 -13.04
N TYR A 76 -9.60 -10.64 -12.40
CA TYR A 76 -8.15 -10.79 -12.63
C TYR A 76 -7.78 -12.16 -13.23
N ARG A 77 -8.75 -12.84 -13.85
CA ARG A 77 -8.55 -14.08 -14.60
C ARG A 77 -8.43 -13.81 -16.10
#